data_AF-Q59IU7-F1
#
_entry.id   AF-Q59IU7-F1
#
_cell.length_a   1.000
_cell.length_b   1.000
_cell.length_c   1.000
_cell.angle_alpha   90.00
_cell.angle_beta   90.00
_cell.angle_gamma   90.00
#
_symmetry.space_group_name_H-M   'P 1'
#
loop_
_entity.id
_entity.type
_entity.pdbx_description
1 polymer ?
#
loop_
_entity_poly.entity_id
_entity_poly.type
_entity_poly.pdbx_seq_one_letter_code
_entity_poly.pdbx_strand_id
1 'polypeptide(L)'
;PGVWDYVRVNVYELSVEELTVSEYLHFKEELVDGESSDKYVLELDFEPFNAAFPRPTRSSSIGNGVQFLNRHLSSIMFRNRESLDPLLDFLRVHKYKGHPLMLNDRIQSVSKLQSALAKAEDHLSKLQPETPYSEFEYLFQGMGFERGWGDTAVHVLEMMHLLLDILQAPDPSILETFLGRIPMVFNVVILSPHGYFGQANVLGLPDTGGQIVYILDQVRALEKEMLERIRKQGLDFTPRILIVTRLIPEAKGTTCNQRLERISGTEHTHI
;
A
#
# COMPACT_ATOMS: atom_id res chain seq x y z
N PRO A 1 -5.49 26.59 0.05
CA PRO A 1 -4.33 25.70 -0.17
C PRO A 1 -4.58 24.76 -1.36
N GLY A 2 -3.66 24.68 -2.32
CA GLY A 2 -3.79 23.83 -3.51
C GLY A 2 -4.56 24.44 -4.69
N VAL A 3 -4.89 25.73 -4.63
CA VAL A 3 -5.43 26.53 -5.74
C VAL A 3 -4.50 27.71 -5.93
N TRP A 4 -4.11 27.97 -7.17
CA TRP A 4 -3.14 29.00 -7.54
C TRP A 4 -3.65 29.76 -8.75
N ASP A 5 -3.64 31.09 -8.64
CA ASP A 5 -3.91 32.02 -9.75
C ASP A 5 -2.66 32.88 -9.93
N TYR A 6 -2.18 33.03 -11.17
CA TYR A 6 -0.98 33.78 -11.49
C TYR A 6 -1.38 35.04 -12.26
N VAL A 7 -0.88 36.19 -11.84
CA VAL A 7 -1.23 37.48 -12.46
C VAL A 7 0.00 38.37 -12.61
N ARG A 8 0.02 39.15 -13.69
CA ARG A 8 0.95 40.24 -13.93
C ARG A 8 0.25 41.56 -13.68
N VAL A 9 0.90 42.46 -12.94
CA VAL A 9 0.36 43.80 -12.63
C VAL A 9 1.30 44.86 -13.19
N ASN A 10 0.80 45.71 -14.08
CA ASN A 10 1.53 46.87 -14.57
C ASN A 10 1.25 48.07 -13.64
N VAL A 11 2.28 48.54 -12.94
CA VAL A 11 2.16 49.61 -11.93
C VAL A 11 1.86 50.99 -12.55
N TYR A 12 2.26 51.21 -13.81
CA TYR A 12 2.09 52.50 -14.49
C TYR A 12 0.72 52.64 -15.14
N GLU A 13 0.21 51.54 -15.71
CA GLU A 13 -1.08 51.50 -16.41
C GLU A 13 -2.24 51.03 -15.52
N LEU A 14 -1.95 50.56 -14.30
CA LEU A 14 -2.92 49.96 -13.37
C LEU A 14 -3.73 48.82 -14.01
N SER A 15 -3.07 48.05 -14.88
CA SER A 15 -3.66 46.89 -15.57
C SER A 15 -3.24 45.59 -14.90
N VAL A 16 -4.13 44.59 -14.97
CA VAL A 16 -3.93 43.24 -14.44
C VAL A 16 -4.19 42.25 -15.57
N GLU A 17 -3.28 41.32 -15.75
CA GLU A 17 -3.34 40.25 -16.73
C GLU A 17 -3.20 38.91 -16.02
N GLU A 18 -4.08 37.97 -16.35
CA GLU A 18 -3.98 36.59 -15.87
C GLU A 18 -2.93 35.86 -16.69
N LEU A 19 -2.06 35.12 -16.01
CA LEU A 19 -1.00 34.33 -16.62
C LEU A 19 -1.31 32.84 -16.46
N THR A 20 -0.94 32.08 -17.47
CA THR A 20 -0.77 30.64 -17.35
C THR A 20 0.44 30.30 -16.46
N VAL A 21 0.52 29.05 -15.99
CA VAL A 21 1.67 28.56 -15.22
C VAL A 21 2.97 28.71 -16.01
N SER A 22 2.97 28.36 -17.29
CA SER A 22 4.15 28.47 -18.17
C SER A 22 4.60 29.92 -18.33
N GLU A 23 3.68 30.86 -18.58
CA GLU A 23 4.04 32.29 -18.71
C GLU A 23 4.60 32.85 -17.40
N TYR A 24 4.02 32.47 -16.26
CA TYR A 24 4.53 32.88 -14.96
C TYR A 24 5.93 32.32 -14.68
N LEU A 25 6.19 31.05 -15.02
CA LEU A 25 7.51 30.44 -14.85
C LEU A 25 8.55 31.06 -15.79
N HIS A 26 8.17 31.33 -17.04
CA HIS A 26 9.02 32.03 -18.01
C HIS A 26 9.48 33.39 -17.49
N PHE A 27 8.56 34.18 -16.91
CA PHE A 27 8.92 35.45 -16.27
C PHE A 27 9.94 35.29 -15.13
N LYS A 28 9.88 34.18 -14.36
CA LYS A 28 10.86 33.91 -13.30
C LYS A 28 12.23 33.50 -13.84
N GLU A 29 12.27 32.82 -14.98
CA GLU A 29 13.50 32.45 -15.67
C GLU A 29 14.20 33.70 -16.20
N GLU A 30 13.47 34.60 -16.85
CA GLU A 30 14.00 35.87 -17.37
C GLU A 30 14.64 36.74 -16.28
N LEU A 31 14.11 36.70 -15.04
CA LEU A 31 14.66 37.44 -13.92
C LEU A 31 16.07 36.98 -13.52
N VAL A 32 16.41 35.70 -13.74
CA VAL A 32 17.69 35.11 -13.34
C VAL A 32 18.67 35.07 -14.51
N ASP A 33 18.20 34.58 -15.66
CA ASP A 33 19.05 34.28 -16.82
C ASP A 33 19.03 35.39 -17.88
N GLY A 34 18.13 36.38 -17.75
CA GLY A 34 17.86 37.38 -18.78
C GLY A 34 16.95 36.84 -19.89
N GLU A 35 16.79 37.61 -20.97
CA GLU A 35 16.00 37.16 -22.12
C GLU A 35 16.64 35.90 -22.75
N SER A 36 15.93 34.78 -22.66
CA SER A 36 16.30 33.51 -23.26
C SER A 36 15.41 33.22 -24.47
N SER A 37 16.00 32.91 -25.62
CA SER A 37 15.28 32.69 -26.88
C SER A 37 15.06 31.21 -27.22
N ASP A 38 15.32 30.28 -26.30
CA ASP A 38 15.13 28.86 -26.59
C ASP A 38 13.64 28.51 -26.64
N LYS A 39 13.18 28.08 -27.81
CA LYS A 39 11.78 27.76 -28.07
C LYS A 39 11.40 26.33 -27.66
N TYR A 40 12.38 25.51 -27.26
CA TYR A 40 12.20 24.09 -26.99
C TYR A 40 12.65 23.69 -25.58
N VAL A 41 12.48 24.59 -24.62
CA VAL A 41 12.66 24.29 -23.20
C VAL A 41 11.72 23.14 -22.82
N LEU A 42 12.26 22.14 -22.09
CA LEU A 42 11.49 20.99 -21.67
C LEU A 42 10.50 21.38 -20.57
N GLU A 43 9.21 21.31 -20.88
CA GLU A 43 8.14 21.42 -19.90
C GLU A 43 7.72 20.03 -19.39
N LEU A 44 7.67 19.87 -18.06
CA LEU A 44 7.22 18.65 -17.41
C LEU A 44 5.76 18.80 -16.95
N ASP A 45 4.83 18.31 -17.76
CA ASP A 45 3.41 18.28 -17.43
C ASP A 45 2.91 16.86 -17.10
N PHE A 46 2.53 16.65 -15.85
CA PHE A 46 1.96 15.39 -15.36
C PHE A 46 0.43 15.39 -15.29
N GLU A 47 -0.25 16.50 -15.58
CA GLU A 47 -1.70 16.60 -15.49
C GLU A 47 -2.43 15.61 -16.42
N PRO A 48 -2.07 15.49 -17.71
CA PRO A 48 -2.73 14.57 -18.64
C PRO A 48 -2.63 13.09 -18.21
N PHE A 49 -1.51 12.72 -17.59
CA PHE A 49 -1.24 11.36 -17.15
C PHE A 49 -2.08 10.95 -15.92
N ASN A 50 -2.62 11.92 -15.19
CA ASN A 50 -3.42 11.69 -13.99
C ASN A 50 -4.94 11.82 -14.22
N ALA A 51 -5.38 12.04 -15.46
CA ALA A 51 -6.80 12.27 -15.78
C ALA A 51 -7.72 11.08 -15.47
N ALA A 52 -7.19 9.86 -15.47
CA ALA A 52 -7.94 8.65 -15.13
C ALA A 52 -8.25 8.53 -13.63
N PHE A 53 -7.54 9.27 -12.77
CA PHE A 53 -7.75 9.24 -11.33
C PHE A 53 -8.67 10.39 -10.90
N PRO A 54 -9.75 10.10 -10.16
CA PRO A 54 -10.60 11.16 -9.63
C PRO A 54 -9.80 12.05 -8.67
N ARG A 55 -9.96 13.37 -8.77
CA ARG A 55 -9.27 14.34 -7.92
C ARG A 55 -10.24 14.93 -6.88
N PRO A 56 -9.97 14.79 -5.57
CA PRO A 56 -10.78 15.45 -4.56
C PRO A 56 -10.55 16.97 -4.59
N THR A 57 -11.63 17.75 -4.64
CA THR A 57 -11.57 19.22 -4.71
C THR A 57 -11.63 19.90 -3.34
N ARG A 58 -12.01 19.15 -2.29
CA ARG A 58 -12.11 19.69 -0.92
C ARG A 58 -10.76 19.63 -0.22
N SER A 59 -10.31 20.76 0.33
CA SER A 59 -9.07 20.87 1.10
C SER A 59 -9.00 19.89 2.28
N SER A 60 -10.14 19.56 2.91
CA SER A 60 -10.21 18.55 3.98
C SER A 60 -9.86 17.13 3.55
N SER A 61 -9.79 16.87 2.25
CA SER A 61 -9.41 15.57 1.68
C SER A 61 -7.90 15.43 1.45
N ILE A 62 -7.12 16.52 1.60
CA ILE A 62 -5.66 16.49 1.48
C ILE A 62 -5.09 15.58 2.57
N GLY A 63 -4.25 14.62 2.18
CA GLY A 63 -3.71 13.59 3.07
C GLY A 63 -4.60 12.36 3.28
N ASN A 64 -5.85 12.37 2.79
CA ASN A 64 -6.83 11.29 2.98
C ASN A 64 -7.13 10.52 1.67
N GLY A 65 -6.11 10.32 0.82
CA GLY A 65 -6.27 9.74 -0.52
C GLY A 65 -6.85 8.33 -0.53
N VAL A 66 -6.48 7.48 0.45
CA VAL A 66 -6.99 6.10 0.55
C VAL A 66 -8.50 6.06 0.79
N GLN A 67 -9.02 6.95 1.64
CA GLN A 67 -10.47 7.02 1.91
C GLN A 67 -11.25 7.41 0.66
N PHE A 68 -10.69 8.33 -0.14
CA PHE A 68 -11.28 8.75 -1.39
C PHE A 68 -11.25 7.63 -2.44
N LEU A 69 -10.12 6.92 -2.55
CA LEU A 69 -9.99 5.76 -3.43
C LEU A 69 -10.95 4.63 -3.05
N ASN A 70 -11.10 4.33 -1.75
CA ASN A 70 -12.05 3.32 -1.27
C ASN A 70 -13.49 3.67 -1.65
N ARG A 71 -13.89 4.95 -1.53
CA ARG A 71 -15.21 5.42 -2.01
C ARG A 71 -15.38 5.27 -3.51
N HIS A 72 -14.34 5.57 -4.27
CA HIS A 72 -14.37 5.43 -5.72
C HIS A 72 -14.49 3.95 -6.15
N LEU A 73 -13.66 3.07 -5.57
CA LEU A 73 -13.68 1.63 -5.84
C LEU A 73 -15.02 1.00 -5.46
N SER A 74 -15.54 1.30 -4.26
CA SER A 74 -16.87 0.82 -3.82
C SER A 74 -17.97 1.29 -4.79
N SER A 75 -17.93 2.55 -5.26
CA SER A 75 -18.90 3.05 -6.24
C SER A 75 -18.81 2.35 -7.59
N ILE A 76 -17.61 2.00 -8.06
CA ILE A 76 -17.42 1.23 -9.30
C ILE A 76 -17.95 -0.19 -9.11
N MET A 77 -17.58 -0.85 -8.02
CA MET A 77 -17.98 -2.22 -7.69
C MET A 77 -19.51 -2.38 -7.58
N PHE A 78 -20.21 -1.32 -7.16
CA PHE A 78 -21.67 -1.31 -7.05
C PHE A 78 -22.38 -1.24 -8.42
N ARG A 79 -21.73 -0.69 -9.47
CA ARG A 79 -22.40 -0.38 -10.74
C ARG A 79 -22.62 -1.57 -11.66
N ASN A 80 -21.68 -2.54 -11.71
CA ASN A 80 -21.77 -3.68 -12.61
C ASN A 80 -21.16 -4.93 -11.98
N ARG A 81 -21.77 -6.10 -12.18
CA ARG A 81 -21.28 -7.38 -11.68
C ARG A 81 -19.90 -7.75 -12.25
N GLU A 82 -19.61 -7.37 -13.50
CA GLU A 82 -18.31 -7.57 -14.13
C GLU A 82 -17.18 -6.78 -13.45
N SER A 83 -17.52 -5.71 -12.71
CA SER A 83 -16.51 -4.92 -11.97
C SER A 83 -15.95 -5.65 -10.74
N LEU A 84 -16.53 -6.78 -10.36
CA LEU A 84 -16.05 -7.65 -9.28
C LEU A 84 -15.07 -8.74 -9.78
N ASP A 85 -14.98 -8.97 -11.10
CA ASP A 85 -14.06 -9.96 -11.67
C ASP A 85 -12.59 -9.65 -11.32
N PRO A 86 -12.11 -8.39 -11.31
CA PRO A 86 -10.76 -8.07 -10.86
C PRO A 86 -10.49 -8.48 -9.40
N LEU A 87 -11.49 -8.40 -8.52
CA LEU A 87 -11.35 -8.83 -7.12
C LEU A 87 -11.27 -10.35 -7.03
N LEU A 88 -12.10 -11.06 -7.78
CA LEU A 88 -12.05 -12.52 -7.88
C LEU A 88 -10.68 -12.98 -8.41
N ASP A 89 -10.23 -12.40 -9.52
CA ASP A 89 -8.97 -12.76 -10.14
C ASP A 89 -7.80 -12.44 -9.22
N PHE A 90 -7.82 -11.29 -8.55
CA PHE A 90 -6.84 -10.93 -7.52
C PHE A 90 -6.73 -12.01 -6.44
N LEU A 91 -7.86 -12.47 -5.88
CA LEU A 91 -7.87 -13.51 -4.85
C LEU A 91 -7.41 -14.87 -5.38
N ARG A 92 -7.67 -15.20 -6.65
CA ARG A 92 -7.29 -16.48 -7.27
C ARG A 92 -5.82 -16.58 -7.64
N VAL A 93 -5.23 -15.49 -8.13
CA VAL A 93 -3.81 -15.48 -8.53
C VAL A 93 -2.88 -15.26 -7.33
N HIS A 94 -3.44 -14.95 -6.16
CA HIS A 94 -2.68 -14.67 -4.95
C HIS A 94 -1.92 -15.91 -4.47
N LYS A 95 -0.60 -15.81 -4.44
CA LYS A 95 0.30 -16.89 -4.02
C LYS A 95 1.54 -16.32 -3.36
N TYR A 96 2.07 -17.05 -2.39
CA TYR A 96 3.33 -16.70 -1.76
C TYR A 96 4.25 -17.91 -1.67
N LYS A 97 5.50 -17.76 -2.15
CA LYS A 97 6.49 -18.85 -2.24
C LYS A 97 5.93 -20.13 -2.90
N GLY A 98 5.08 -19.97 -3.92
CA GLY A 98 4.45 -21.09 -4.63
C GLY A 98 3.23 -21.71 -3.94
N HIS A 99 2.89 -21.30 -2.72
CA HIS A 99 1.68 -21.74 -2.04
C HIS A 99 0.51 -20.84 -2.44
N PRO A 100 -0.60 -21.40 -2.95
CA PRO A 100 -1.79 -20.62 -3.25
C PRO A 100 -2.43 -20.11 -1.95
N LEU A 101 -3.01 -18.91 -2.00
CA LEU A 101 -3.69 -18.27 -0.88
C LEU A 101 -5.09 -17.84 -1.32
N MET A 102 -5.99 -17.69 -0.34
CA MET A 102 -7.37 -17.25 -0.55
C MET A 102 -8.20 -18.22 -1.41
N LEU A 103 -8.13 -18.14 -2.73
CA LEU A 103 -8.97 -18.90 -3.66
C LEU A 103 -8.13 -19.77 -4.59
N ASN A 104 -8.62 -20.97 -4.90
CA ASN A 104 -8.03 -21.83 -5.93
C ASN A 104 -8.86 -21.85 -7.23
N ASP A 105 -8.37 -22.63 -8.20
CA ASP A 105 -8.94 -22.74 -9.55
C ASP A 105 -10.35 -23.35 -9.62
N ARG A 106 -10.88 -23.86 -8.49
CA ARG A 106 -12.26 -24.32 -8.43
C ARG A 106 -13.23 -23.15 -8.56
N ILE A 107 -12.88 -21.94 -8.12
CA ILE A 107 -13.78 -20.78 -8.21
C ILE A 107 -13.42 -19.95 -9.44
N GLN A 108 -14.27 -19.99 -10.47
CA GLN A 108 -14.00 -19.36 -11.78
C GLN A 108 -14.94 -18.20 -12.12
N SER A 109 -15.93 -17.93 -11.26
CA SER A 109 -16.89 -16.84 -11.47
C SER A 109 -17.40 -16.31 -10.14
N VAL A 110 -17.87 -15.06 -10.15
CA VAL A 110 -18.47 -14.41 -8.97
C VAL A 110 -19.68 -15.19 -8.45
N SER A 111 -20.50 -15.79 -9.33
CA SER A 111 -21.65 -16.60 -8.89
C SER A 111 -21.22 -17.87 -8.14
N LYS A 112 -20.12 -18.50 -8.60
CA LYS A 112 -19.55 -19.67 -7.94
C LYS A 112 -18.91 -19.30 -6.61
N LEU A 113 -18.27 -18.13 -6.53
CA LEU A 113 -17.73 -17.58 -5.28
C LEU A 113 -18.84 -17.36 -4.25
N GLN A 114 -19.92 -16.67 -4.62
CA GLN A 114 -21.08 -16.45 -3.73
C GLN A 114 -21.67 -17.78 -3.24
N SER A 115 -21.82 -18.75 -4.13
CA SER A 115 -22.34 -20.08 -3.78
C SER A 115 -21.41 -20.87 -2.86
N ALA A 116 -20.09 -20.73 -3.04
CA ALA A 116 -19.09 -21.38 -2.18
C ALA A 116 -19.02 -20.72 -0.80
N LEU A 117 -19.08 -19.39 -0.73
CA LEU A 117 -19.11 -18.64 0.53
C LEU A 117 -20.32 -19.01 1.39
N ALA A 118 -21.52 -19.10 0.79
CA ALA A 118 -22.72 -19.50 1.52
C ALA A 118 -22.63 -20.92 2.10
N LYS A 119 -21.98 -21.86 1.39
CA LYS A 119 -21.73 -23.22 1.89
C LYS A 119 -20.69 -23.24 3.00
N ALA A 120 -19.65 -22.42 2.87
CA ALA A 120 -18.59 -22.30 3.87
C ALA A 120 -19.16 -21.71 5.18
N GLU A 121 -20.01 -20.68 5.07
CA GLU A 121 -20.72 -20.07 6.20
C GLU A 121 -21.64 -21.08 6.94
N ASP A 122 -22.47 -21.83 6.21
CA ASP A 122 -23.31 -22.88 6.83
C ASP A 122 -22.48 -23.96 7.52
N HIS A 123 -21.27 -24.25 7.05
CA HIS A 123 -20.37 -25.18 7.71
C HIS A 123 -19.73 -24.56 8.98
N LEU A 124 -19.16 -23.36 8.88
CA LEU A 124 -18.48 -22.68 9.98
C LEU A 124 -19.43 -22.38 11.14
N SER A 125 -20.69 -22.04 10.85
CA SER A 125 -21.71 -21.77 11.88
C SER A 125 -22.01 -22.97 12.80
N LYS A 126 -21.60 -24.18 12.40
CA LYS A 126 -21.78 -25.43 13.18
C LYS A 126 -20.54 -25.78 14.01
N LEU A 127 -19.40 -25.13 13.77
CA LEU A 127 -18.15 -25.35 14.50
C LEU A 127 -18.09 -24.47 15.75
N GLN A 128 -17.19 -24.82 16.68
CA GLN A 128 -16.87 -23.92 17.77
C GLN A 128 -16.04 -22.73 17.26
N PRO A 129 -16.23 -21.49 17.76
CA PRO A 129 -15.54 -20.30 17.24
C PRO A 129 -14.02 -20.43 17.20
N GLU A 130 -13.43 -21.07 18.21
CA GLU A 130 -11.98 -21.24 18.39
C GLU A 130 -11.41 -22.46 17.63
N THR A 131 -12.24 -23.17 16.85
CA THR A 131 -11.78 -24.32 16.06
C THR A 131 -10.66 -23.89 15.11
N PRO A 132 -9.46 -24.48 15.17
CA PRO A 132 -8.34 -24.11 14.30
C PRO A 132 -8.62 -24.41 12.82
N TYR A 133 -8.11 -23.57 11.91
CA TYR A 133 -8.27 -23.73 10.46
C TYR A 133 -7.88 -25.14 9.97
N SER A 134 -6.82 -25.72 10.55
CA SER A 134 -6.32 -27.05 10.19
C SER A 134 -7.35 -28.17 10.31
N GLU A 135 -8.37 -28.03 11.16
CA GLU A 135 -9.39 -29.05 11.36
C GLU A 135 -10.40 -29.13 10.20
N PHE A 136 -10.64 -28.02 9.50
CA PHE A 136 -11.58 -27.93 8.39
C PHE A 136 -10.93 -27.58 7.04
N GLU A 137 -9.60 -27.46 7.01
CA GLU A 137 -8.80 -27.10 5.83
C GLU A 137 -9.10 -27.98 4.60
N TYR A 138 -9.10 -29.31 4.76
CA TYR A 138 -9.33 -30.24 3.64
C TYR A 138 -10.72 -30.02 3.01
N LEU A 139 -11.74 -29.79 3.84
CA LEU A 139 -13.08 -29.51 3.36
C LEU A 139 -13.13 -28.17 2.61
N PHE A 140 -12.46 -27.14 3.14
CA PHE A 140 -12.41 -25.80 2.57
C PHE A 140 -11.68 -25.77 1.22
N GLN A 141 -10.55 -26.45 1.11
CA GLN A 141 -9.84 -26.63 -0.17
C GLN A 141 -10.75 -27.28 -1.22
N GLY A 142 -11.57 -28.26 -0.80
CA GLY A 142 -12.59 -28.89 -1.64
C GLY A 142 -13.67 -27.92 -2.15
N MET A 143 -14.02 -26.91 -1.34
CA MET A 143 -14.95 -25.83 -1.71
C MET A 143 -14.29 -24.72 -2.56
N GLY A 144 -12.96 -24.68 -2.58
CA GLY A 144 -12.18 -23.72 -3.35
C GLY A 144 -11.45 -22.65 -2.54
N PHE A 145 -11.42 -22.80 -1.21
CA PHE A 145 -10.76 -21.87 -0.28
C PHE A 145 -9.43 -22.45 0.19
N GLU A 146 -8.36 -21.73 -0.08
CA GLU A 146 -7.00 -22.00 0.43
C GLU A 146 -6.77 -21.27 1.76
N ARG A 147 -5.58 -21.42 2.35
CA ARG A 147 -5.22 -20.72 3.61
C ARG A 147 -5.18 -19.19 3.43
N GLY A 148 -5.27 -18.45 4.52
CA GLY A 148 -5.17 -16.97 4.53
C GLY A 148 -6.45 -16.22 4.92
N TRP A 149 -7.53 -16.93 5.26
CA TRP A 149 -8.81 -16.35 5.71
C TRP A 149 -8.89 -16.09 7.22
N GLY A 150 -8.08 -16.79 8.00
CA GLY A 150 -8.13 -16.77 9.46
C GLY A 150 -7.41 -17.97 10.06
N ASP A 151 -6.95 -17.85 11.32
CA ASP A 151 -6.40 -18.95 12.12
C ASP A 151 -7.49 -19.82 12.79
N THR A 152 -8.65 -19.25 13.07
CA THR A 152 -9.80 -19.91 13.71
C THR A 152 -11.08 -19.79 12.89
N ALA A 153 -12.07 -20.64 13.16
CA ALA A 153 -13.38 -20.62 12.50
C ALA A 153 -14.06 -19.24 12.57
N VAL A 154 -13.97 -18.54 13.71
CA VAL A 154 -14.55 -17.20 13.86
C VAL A 154 -13.87 -16.16 12.96
N HIS A 155 -12.54 -16.14 12.88
CA HIS A 155 -11.83 -15.19 12.03
C HIS A 155 -12.06 -15.45 10.54
N VAL A 156 -12.11 -16.73 10.13
CA VAL A 156 -12.48 -17.12 8.77
C VAL A 156 -13.88 -16.65 8.44
N LEU A 157 -14.84 -16.86 9.34
CA LEU A 157 -16.23 -16.46 9.15
C LEU A 157 -16.34 -14.93 8.99
N GLU A 158 -15.70 -14.15 9.87
CA GLU A 158 -15.65 -12.69 9.75
C GLU A 158 -15.12 -12.24 8.38
N MET A 159 -14.01 -12.83 7.91
CA MET A 159 -13.41 -12.46 6.63
C MET A 159 -14.30 -12.84 5.44
N MET A 160 -15.00 -13.97 5.52
CA MET A 160 -15.97 -14.39 4.51
C MET A 160 -17.21 -13.50 4.49
N HIS A 161 -17.70 -13.05 5.66
CA HIS A 161 -18.80 -12.09 5.75
C HIS A 161 -18.43 -10.75 5.12
N LEU A 162 -17.23 -10.21 5.37
CA LEU A 162 -16.76 -9.01 4.69
C LEU A 162 -16.79 -9.15 3.17
N LEU A 163 -16.36 -10.32 2.65
CA LEU A 163 -16.40 -10.57 1.22
C LEU A 163 -17.83 -10.70 0.69
N LEU A 164 -18.72 -11.41 1.39
CA LEU A 164 -20.13 -11.50 1.03
C LEU A 164 -20.78 -10.12 0.98
N ASP A 165 -20.53 -9.28 1.97
CA ASP A 165 -21.02 -7.90 2.02
C ASP A 165 -20.51 -7.09 0.82
N ILE A 166 -19.22 -7.21 0.45
CA ILE A 166 -18.69 -6.57 -0.76
C ILE A 166 -19.37 -7.08 -2.02
N LEU A 167 -19.64 -8.39 -2.13
CA LEU A 167 -20.29 -8.96 -3.30
C LEU A 167 -21.79 -8.60 -3.42
N GLN A 168 -22.43 -8.21 -2.32
CA GLN A 168 -23.85 -7.81 -2.29
C GLN A 168 -24.02 -6.29 -2.38
N ALA A 169 -23.30 -5.55 -1.55
CA ALA A 169 -23.37 -4.10 -1.43
C ALA A 169 -22.00 -3.54 -0.96
N PRO A 170 -21.07 -3.26 -1.90
CA PRO A 170 -19.76 -2.72 -1.57
C PRO A 170 -19.84 -1.40 -0.81
N ASP A 171 -19.31 -1.38 0.42
CA ASP A 171 -19.11 -0.18 1.23
C ASP A 171 -17.61 0.14 1.37
N PRO A 172 -17.20 1.42 1.38
CA PRO A 172 -15.78 1.80 1.46
C PRO A 172 -15.07 1.28 2.71
N SER A 173 -15.74 1.24 3.86
CA SER A 173 -15.16 0.78 5.12
C SER A 173 -15.00 -0.74 5.17
N ILE A 174 -15.98 -1.47 4.61
CA ILE A 174 -15.92 -2.93 4.47
C ILE A 174 -14.79 -3.31 3.50
N LEU A 175 -14.70 -2.61 2.36
CA LEU A 175 -13.65 -2.83 1.37
C LEU A 175 -12.25 -2.58 1.96
N GLU A 176 -12.08 -1.47 2.68
CA GLU A 176 -10.82 -1.15 3.38
C GLU A 176 -10.43 -2.23 4.39
N THR A 177 -11.40 -2.67 5.18
CA THR A 177 -11.19 -3.71 6.20
C THR A 177 -10.83 -5.05 5.56
N PHE A 178 -11.54 -5.44 4.51
CA PHE A 178 -11.28 -6.68 3.79
C PHE A 178 -9.88 -6.66 3.15
N LEU A 179 -9.59 -5.66 2.30
CA LEU A 179 -8.30 -5.54 1.63
C LEU A 179 -7.13 -5.40 2.63
N GLY A 180 -7.34 -4.70 3.75
CA GLY A 180 -6.35 -4.57 4.80
C GLY A 180 -6.07 -5.86 5.57
N ARG A 181 -7.03 -6.80 5.62
CA ARG A 181 -6.89 -8.12 6.24
C ARG A 181 -6.23 -9.14 5.32
N ILE A 182 -6.30 -8.98 3.99
CA ILE A 182 -5.69 -9.94 3.05
C ILE A 182 -4.18 -10.04 3.31
N PRO A 183 -3.63 -11.26 3.47
CA PRO A 183 -2.21 -11.43 3.77
C PRO A 183 -1.37 -11.16 2.51
N MET A 184 -0.93 -9.91 2.33
CA MET A 184 -0.16 -9.47 1.15
C MET A 184 1.32 -9.20 1.44
N VAL A 185 1.62 -8.64 2.61
CA VAL A 185 2.94 -8.07 2.91
C VAL A 185 3.77 -9.07 3.71
N PHE A 186 4.66 -9.78 3.02
CA PHE A 186 5.58 -10.74 3.62
C PHE A 186 7.06 -10.34 3.50
N ASN A 187 7.43 -9.72 2.38
CA ASN A 187 8.78 -9.20 2.16
C ASN A 187 8.68 -7.69 1.92
N VAL A 188 9.45 -6.92 2.68
CA VAL A 188 9.49 -5.46 2.59
C VAL A 188 10.92 -5.02 2.29
N VAL A 189 11.07 -4.12 1.34
CA VAL A 189 12.33 -3.45 1.03
C VAL A 189 12.17 -1.97 1.31
N ILE A 190 13.05 -1.41 2.14
CA ILE A 190 13.12 0.02 2.45
C ILE A 190 14.42 0.55 1.88
N LEU A 191 14.37 1.68 1.17
CA LEU A 191 15.56 2.30 0.58
C LEU A 191 15.97 3.53 1.38
N SER A 192 17.23 3.55 1.82
CA SER A 192 17.84 4.73 2.45
C SER A 192 19.31 4.86 2.03
N PRO A 193 19.60 5.28 0.79
CA PRO A 193 20.94 5.14 0.22
C PRO A 193 22.01 6.10 0.77
N HIS A 194 21.61 7.29 1.22
CA HIS A 194 22.54 8.33 1.70
C HIS A 194 22.79 8.23 3.20
N GLY A 195 23.80 8.97 3.67
CA GLY A 195 24.18 9.01 5.08
C GLY A 195 24.91 7.75 5.55
N TYR A 196 25.28 7.75 6.83
CA TYR A 196 25.86 6.61 7.51
C TYR A 196 24.73 5.84 8.21
N PHE A 197 24.16 4.86 7.52
CA PHE A 197 23.09 4.05 8.11
C PHE A 197 23.69 2.95 9.00
N GLY A 198 23.32 2.94 10.27
CA GLY A 198 23.76 1.96 11.27
C GLY A 198 23.04 2.17 12.60
N GLN A 199 23.23 1.24 13.53
CA GLN A 199 22.52 1.26 14.82
C GLN A 199 23.27 1.97 15.95
N ALA A 200 24.58 2.16 15.80
CA ALA A 200 25.44 2.78 16.81
C ALA A 200 26.53 3.61 16.14
N ASN A 201 27.01 4.65 16.83
CA ASN A 201 28.12 5.53 16.42
C ASN A 201 27.90 6.28 15.09
N VAL A 202 26.67 6.36 14.58
CA VAL A 202 26.35 7.07 13.33
C VAL A 202 25.69 8.44 13.53
N LEU A 203 24.95 8.63 14.62
CA LEU A 203 24.20 9.87 14.87
C LEU A 203 25.15 11.07 14.99
N GLY A 204 24.88 12.11 14.22
CA GLY A 204 25.71 13.32 14.15
C GLY A 204 26.79 13.30 13.04
N LEU A 205 26.94 12.19 12.31
CA LEU A 205 27.71 12.17 11.07
C LEU A 205 26.97 12.94 9.95
N PRO A 206 27.69 13.38 8.89
CA PRO A 206 27.06 14.03 7.75
C PRO A 206 25.91 13.21 7.17
N ASP A 207 24.83 13.88 6.79
CA ASP A 207 23.61 13.31 6.22
C ASP A 207 22.94 12.23 7.10
N THR A 208 23.25 12.21 8.40
CA THR A 208 22.77 11.20 9.35
C THR A 208 22.00 11.86 10.49
N GLY A 209 20.68 11.63 10.52
CA GLY A 209 19.81 12.27 11.50
C GLY A 209 18.49 11.53 11.71
N GLY A 210 17.40 12.29 11.85
CA GLY A 210 16.08 11.77 12.21
C GLY A 210 15.52 10.69 11.28
N GLN A 211 15.91 10.67 10.01
CA GLN A 211 15.53 9.63 9.05
C GLN A 211 15.96 8.23 9.50
N ILE A 212 17.16 8.08 10.06
CA ILE A 212 17.67 6.77 10.49
C ILE A 212 16.89 6.29 11.71
N VAL A 213 16.67 7.19 12.68
CA VAL A 213 15.85 6.88 13.87
C VAL A 213 14.43 6.49 13.45
N TYR A 214 13.82 7.23 12.54
CA TYR A 214 12.49 6.96 12.02
C TYR A 214 12.39 5.57 11.39
N ILE A 215 13.32 5.20 10.51
CA ILE A 215 13.30 3.89 9.85
C ILE A 215 13.54 2.77 10.85
N LEU A 216 14.50 2.92 11.78
CA LEU A 216 14.79 1.91 12.81
C LEU A 216 13.59 1.64 13.72
N ASP A 217 12.81 2.67 14.07
CA ASP A 217 11.58 2.49 14.86
C ASP A 217 10.44 1.93 14.01
N GLN A 218 10.30 2.39 12.76
CA GLN A 218 9.30 1.92 11.82
C GLN A 218 9.39 0.40 11.62
N VAL A 219 10.58 -0.14 11.37
CA VAL A 219 10.75 -1.56 11.06
C VAL A 219 10.48 -2.47 12.26
N ARG A 220 10.74 -2.02 13.49
CA ARG A 220 10.37 -2.77 14.70
C ARG A 220 8.86 -2.88 14.84
N ALA A 221 8.15 -1.78 14.64
CA ALA A 221 6.69 -1.78 14.68
C ALA A 221 6.10 -2.59 13.52
N LEU A 222 6.68 -2.44 12.32
CA LEU A 222 6.21 -3.12 11.11
C LEU A 222 6.42 -4.63 11.19
N GLU A 223 7.57 -5.11 11.66
CA GLU A 223 7.81 -6.54 11.84
C GLU A 223 6.79 -7.17 12.80
N LYS A 224 6.53 -6.51 13.93
CA LYS A 224 5.52 -6.97 14.90
C LYS A 224 4.13 -7.08 14.27
N GLU A 225 3.70 -6.05 13.55
CA GLU A 225 2.40 -6.03 12.86
C GLU A 225 2.32 -7.11 11.77
N MET A 226 3.39 -7.30 11.00
CA MET A 226 3.48 -8.35 9.98
C MET A 226 3.33 -9.74 10.62
N LEU A 227 4.07 -10.03 11.70
CA LEU A 227 3.97 -11.30 12.42
C LEU A 227 2.55 -11.53 12.96
N GLU A 228 1.93 -10.49 13.53
CA GLU A 228 0.57 -10.59 14.07
C GLU A 228 -0.46 -10.89 12.97
N ARG A 229 -0.38 -10.21 11.82
CA ARG A 229 -1.27 -10.43 10.68
C ARG A 229 -1.11 -11.80 10.05
N ILE A 230 0.14 -12.24 9.83
CA ILE A 230 0.42 -13.56 9.28
C ILE A 230 -0.20 -14.63 10.17
N ARG A 231 0.02 -14.54 11.49
CA ARG A 231 -0.54 -15.48 12.45
C ARG A 231 -2.07 -15.45 12.45
N LYS A 232 -2.69 -14.26 12.55
CA LYS A 232 -4.16 -14.11 12.55
C LYS A 232 -4.83 -14.68 11.30
N GLN A 233 -4.11 -14.74 10.17
CA GLN A 233 -4.61 -15.34 8.93
C GLN A 233 -4.32 -16.83 8.78
N GLY A 234 -3.87 -17.49 9.86
CA GLY A 234 -3.62 -18.93 9.87
C GLY A 234 -2.40 -19.34 9.04
N LEU A 235 -1.46 -18.42 8.83
CA LEU A 235 -0.25 -18.63 8.05
C LEU A 235 0.98 -18.75 8.98
N ASP A 236 1.98 -19.47 8.51
CA ASP A 236 3.25 -19.76 9.22
C ASP A 236 4.47 -19.19 8.49
N PHE A 237 4.25 -18.22 7.59
CA PHE A 237 5.34 -17.60 6.84
C PHE A 237 6.20 -16.71 7.72
N THR A 238 7.52 -16.86 7.59
CA THR A 238 8.47 -15.91 8.16
C THR A 238 8.51 -14.63 7.31
N PRO A 239 8.20 -13.44 7.87
CA PRO A 239 8.35 -12.19 7.15
C PRO A 239 9.83 -11.85 6.96
N ARG A 240 10.13 -10.88 6.09
CA ARG A 240 11.49 -10.34 5.94
C ARG A 240 11.44 -8.85 5.63
N ILE A 241 12.23 -8.06 6.34
CA ILE A 241 12.40 -6.64 6.05
C ILE A 241 13.88 -6.39 5.75
N LEU A 242 14.17 -5.72 4.62
CA LEU A 242 15.53 -5.35 4.21
C LEU A 242 15.63 -3.85 4.01
N ILE A 243 16.54 -3.20 4.72
CA ILE A 243 16.87 -1.79 4.54
C ILE A 243 18.11 -1.70 3.64
N VAL A 244 17.91 -1.39 2.36
CA VAL A 244 19.02 -1.24 1.42
C VAL A 244 19.61 0.14 1.54
N THR A 245 20.88 0.17 1.91
CA THR A 245 21.70 1.39 2.05
C THR A 245 23.07 1.20 1.39
N ARG A 246 23.87 2.25 1.34
CA ARG A 246 25.22 2.22 0.80
C ARG A 246 26.16 1.46 1.76
N LEU A 247 26.95 0.54 1.20
CA LEU A 247 28.11 -0.03 1.90
C LEU A 247 29.26 0.98 1.90
N ILE A 248 29.76 1.36 3.07
CA ILE A 248 30.87 2.31 3.25
C ILE A 248 32.07 1.54 3.84
N PRO A 249 33.09 1.18 3.03
CA PRO A 249 34.21 0.39 3.49
C PRO A 249 35.00 1.03 4.64
N GLU A 250 35.14 2.35 4.62
CA GLU A 250 35.81 3.12 5.68
C GLU A 250 34.89 3.30 6.89
N ALA A 251 34.77 2.25 7.69
CA ALA A 251 33.80 2.18 8.78
C ALA A 251 33.97 3.26 9.87
N LYS A 252 35.19 3.78 10.10
CA LYS A 252 35.49 4.82 11.12
C LYS A 252 34.82 4.58 12.51
N GLY A 253 34.65 3.32 12.92
CA GLY A 253 34.01 2.95 14.19
C GLY A 253 32.50 2.64 14.11
N THR A 254 31.92 2.63 12.92
CA THR A 254 30.54 2.21 12.63
C THR A 254 30.50 0.79 12.07
N THR A 255 29.29 0.29 11.79
CA THR A 255 29.03 -0.99 11.12
C THR A 255 28.72 -0.83 9.62
N CYS A 256 28.86 0.38 9.05
CA CYS A 256 28.46 0.66 7.66
C CYS A 256 29.26 -0.10 6.59
N ASN A 257 30.35 -0.78 6.98
CA ASN A 257 31.14 -1.66 6.11
C ASN A 257 30.64 -3.12 6.13
N GLN A 258 29.63 -3.43 6.94
CA GLN A 258 29.02 -4.76 7.01
C GLN A 258 27.93 -4.88 5.95
N ARG A 259 27.98 -5.94 5.15
CA ARG A 259 27.01 -6.17 4.08
C ARG A 259 25.60 -6.49 4.60
N LEU A 260 25.50 -7.10 5.78
CA LEU A 260 24.23 -7.49 6.38
C LEU A 260 24.33 -7.30 7.90
N GLU A 261 23.47 -6.45 8.45
CA GLU A 261 23.39 -6.16 9.88
C GLU A 261 21.97 -6.41 10.39
N ARG A 262 21.80 -7.27 11.40
CA ARG A 262 20.48 -7.51 12.01
C ARG A 262 20.09 -6.32 12.90
N ILE A 263 18.84 -5.88 12.79
CA ILE A 263 18.33 -4.80 13.64
C ILE A 263 18.00 -5.32 15.04
N SER A 264 18.46 -4.59 16.05
CA SER A 264 18.25 -4.88 17.46
C SER A 264 16.78 -4.72 17.82
N GLY A 265 16.23 -5.72 18.52
CA GLY A 265 14.81 -5.79 18.84
C GLY A 265 13.94 -6.37 17.72
N THR A 266 14.55 -6.97 16.70
CA THR A 266 13.85 -7.64 15.59
C THR A 266 14.42 -9.04 15.34
N GLU A 267 13.62 -9.91 14.74
CA GLU A 267 14.02 -11.29 14.39
C GLU A 267 14.32 -11.47 12.90
N HIS A 268 13.65 -10.70 12.04
CA HIS A 268 13.61 -10.91 10.59
C HIS A 268 13.95 -9.66 9.78
N THR A 269 14.46 -8.62 10.45
CA THR A 269 14.80 -7.34 9.85
C THR A 269 16.31 -7.14 9.80
N HIS A 270 16.81 -6.76 8.62
CA HIS A 270 18.22 -6.51 8.37
C HIS A 270 18.43 -5.23 7.57
N ILE A 271 19.58 -4.61 7.77
CA ILE A 271 20.19 -3.61 6.87
C ILE A 271 21.07 -4.38 5.88
#